data_AF-A0A964YNF1-F1
#
_entry.id   AF-A0A964YNF1-F1
#
_cell.length_a   1.000
_cell.length_b   1.000
_cell.length_c   1.000
_cell.angle_alpha   90.00
_cell.angle_beta   90.00
_cell.angle_gamma   90.00
#
_symmetry.space_group_name_H-M   'P 1'
#
loop_
_entity.id
_entity.type
_entity.pdbx_description
1 polymer ?
#
loop_
_entity_poly.entity_id
_entity_poly.type
_entity_poly.pdbx_seq_one_letter_code
_entity_poly.pdbx_strand_id
1 'polypeptide(L)'
;MTFNIFNIAYDQKSFDERDPFFETIGDLSNPSPELFEYHHILRFYEERRQFWSVDEYYGFLSPNFFIKTGMEGRHLIDELEKISTEAKEIDVILLNPWWRLFQSSMNSFDQAEDHHPGLLQVFESVLHDLKLEFSQHEYFSYSLNTTYSNFFVAKPHIWDMWIKIIKAILSIAADSSSALGSRLNEKTKYKSGVNPKIMIFVLERVINVLLVQKIDPSRVSAVDPFIFSKDKINFSPSYMRNIDKLRLDFSEGRSRSRSLVFSPTWELKKLNQIITMVNRKYLRDAVDVISNERFSPLFAGEVEILKVKILVAAGQFNEALMRLNKTEFAKRDYDVTRESLLYRVLVKLGKFAEAKSKIEELDVLYPGSHVLGCDLATVMLLMEDHINLSKKIDSLMVEFPSSWLVPYIGSKFLFKIGDAAKAQELVNLSIRLKSSPRRLEWNFM
;
A
#
# COMPACT_ATOMS: atom_id res chain seq x y z
N MET A 1 4.03 -18.62 -17.77
CA MET A 1 2.67 -18.84 -17.22
C MET A 1 1.72 -17.88 -17.93
N THR A 2 0.42 -18.19 -18.04
CA THR A 2 -0.56 -17.28 -18.66
C THR A 2 -1.42 -16.64 -17.56
N PHE A 3 -1.59 -15.32 -17.62
CA PHE A 3 -2.33 -14.53 -16.64
C PHE A 3 -3.57 -13.88 -17.26
N ASN A 4 -4.74 -14.22 -16.74
CA ASN A 4 -6.03 -13.63 -17.09
C ASN A 4 -6.45 -12.68 -15.97
N ILE A 5 -6.12 -11.40 -16.12
CA ILE A 5 -6.39 -10.38 -15.11
C ILE A 5 -7.57 -9.51 -15.54
N PHE A 6 -8.56 -9.43 -14.67
CA PHE A 6 -9.79 -8.69 -14.89
C PHE A 6 -9.85 -7.45 -14.01
N ASN A 7 -10.23 -6.32 -14.59
CA ASN A 7 -10.58 -5.13 -13.84
C ASN A 7 -12.10 -5.01 -13.69
N ILE A 8 -12.58 -4.84 -12.47
CA ILE A 8 -14.01 -4.76 -12.18
C ILE A 8 -14.49 -3.32 -12.42
N ALA A 9 -15.58 -3.14 -13.15
CA ALA A 9 -16.29 -1.87 -13.28
C ALA A 9 -17.71 -2.00 -12.71
N TYR A 10 -18.07 -1.10 -11.79
CA TYR A 10 -19.40 -1.04 -11.16
C TYR A 10 -20.23 0.15 -11.66
N ASP A 11 -19.64 1.08 -12.39
CA ASP A 11 -20.28 2.28 -12.94
C ASP A 11 -19.53 2.78 -14.18
N GLN A 12 -20.11 3.75 -14.89
CA GLN A 12 -19.48 4.30 -16.10
C GLN A 12 -18.09 4.89 -15.81
N LYS A 13 -17.90 5.48 -14.62
CA LYS A 13 -16.63 6.08 -14.25
C LYS A 13 -15.51 5.04 -14.13
N SER A 14 -15.75 3.97 -13.37
CA SER A 14 -14.81 2.86 -13.21
C SER A 14 -14.55 2.15 -14.54
N PHE A 15 -15.54 2.08 -15.42
CA PHE A 15 -15.35 1.60 -16.79
C PHE A 15 -14.42 2.51 -17.60
N ASP A 16 -14.61 3.82 -17.55
CA ASP A 16 -13.78 4.79 -18.29
C ASP A 16 -12.36 4.90 -17.73
N GLU A 17 -12.18 4.64 -16.42
CA GLU A 17 -10.89 4.64 -15.72
C GLU A 17 -10.15 3.29 -15.78
N ARG A 18 -10.67 2.31 -16.54
CA ARG A 18 -10.08 0.97 -16.66
C ARG A 18 -8.63 0.99 -17.14
N ASP A 19 -7.86 0.03 -16.67
CA ASP A 19 -6.53 -0.24 -17.18
C ASP A 19 -6.60 -1.02 -18.51
N PRO A 20 -5.98 -0.55 -19.61
CA PRO A 20 -6.07 -1.22 -20.90
C PRO A 20 -5.36 -2.57 -20.96
N PHE A 21 -4.52 -2.92 -19.97
CA PHE A 21 -3.85 -4.23 -19.90
C PHE A 21 -4.72 -5.31 -19.24
N PHE A 22 -5.89 -4.95 -18.70
CA PHE A 22 -6.81 -5.89 -18.07
C PHE A 22 -8.11 -5.99 -18.86
N GLU A 23 -8.69 -7.19 -18.94
CA GLU A 23 -10.05 -7.33 -19.46
C GLU A 23 -11.02 -6.71 -18.44
N THR A 24 -11.96 -5.90 -18.89
CA THR A 24 -12.95 -5.30 -17.98
C THR A 24 -14.15 -6.19 -17.83
N ILE A 25 -14.56 -6.44 -16.58
CA ILE A 25 -15.77 -7.18 -16.23
C ILE A 25 -16.68 -6.32 -15.35
N GLY A 26 -17.94 -6.73 -15.21
CA GLY A 26 -18.86 -6.11 -14.28
C GLY A 26 -20.18 -5.72 -14.92
N ASP A 27 -21.07 -5.17 -14.10
CA ASP A 27 -22.41 -4.74 -14.49
C ASP A 27 -22.60 -3.31 -14.02
N LEU A 28 -22.74 -2.38 -14.98
CA LEU A 28 -22.86 -0.95 -14.69
C LEU A 28 -24.20 -0.59 -14.02
N SER A 29 -25.19 -1.50 -14.03
CA SER A 29 -26.41 -1.35 -13.24
C SER A 29 -26.18 -1.61 -11.74
N ASN A 30 -25.07 -2.28 -11.40
CA ASN A 30 -24.62 -2.63 -10.05
C ASN A 30 -25.79 -3.10 -9.14
N PRO A 31 -26.39 -4.27 -9.43
CA PRO A 31 -27.63 -4.69 -8.79
C PRO A 31 -27.48 -5.08 -7.31
N SER A 32 -26.25 -5.25 -6.83
CA SER A 32 -25.93 -5.59 -5.43
C SER A 32 -24.78 -4.72 -4.91
N PRO A 33 -24.98 -3.39 -4.82
CA PRO A 33 -23.92 -2.45 -4.47
C PRO A 33 -23.34 -2.70 -3.06
N GLU A 34 -24.10 -3.33 -2.18
CA GLU A 34 -23.67 -3.71 -0.84
C GLU A 34 -22.64 -4.84 -0.81
N LEU A 35 -22.50 -5.59 -1.91
CA LEU A 35 -21.51 -6.66 -2.07
C LEU A 35 -20.25 -6.19 -2.81
N PHE A 36 -20.21 -4.95 -3.29
CA PHE A 36 -19.05 -4.37 -3.99
C PHE A 36 -18.51 -5.30 -5.09
N GLU A 37 -17.20 -5.53 -5.13
CA GLU A 37 -16.53 -6.39 -6.10
C GLU A 37 -17.01 -7.86 -6.08
N TYR A 38 -17.49 -8.35 -4.93
CA TYR A 38 -17.83 -9.77 -4.77
C TYR A 38 -18.99 -10.20 -5.66
N HIS A 39 -19.99 -9.35 -5.87
CA HIS A 39 -21.10 -9.65 -6.77
C HIS A 39 -20.58 -9.96 -8.19
N HIS A 40 -19.71 -9.11 -8.72
CA HIS A 40 -19.18 -9.25 -10.08
C HIS A 40 -18.26 -10.47 -10.21
N ILE A 41 -17.43 -10.77 -9.20
CA ILE A 41 -16.57 -11.96 -9.18
C ILE A 41 -17.42 -13.24 -9.20
N LEU A 42 -18.44 -13.31 -8.35
CA LEU A 42 -19.31 -14.50 -8.26
C LEU A 42 -20.09 -14.73 -9.55
N ARG A 43 -20.68 -13.68 -10.11
CA ARG A 43 -21.39 -13.75 -11.39
C ARG A 43 -20.45 -14.20 -12.52
N PHE A 44 -19.29 -13.58 -12.65
CA PHE A 44 -18.32 -13.94 -13.68
C PHE A 44 -17.88 -15.40 -13.55
N TYR A 45 -17.61 -15.87 -12.33
CA TYR A 45 -17.27 -17.25 -12.09
C TYR A 45 -18.41 -18.20 -12.48
N GLU A 46 -19.66 -17.91 -12.10
CA GLU A 46 -20.82 -18.74 -12.49
C GLU A 46 -21.01 -18.81 -14.01
N GLU A 47 -20.76 -17.71 -14.71
CA GLU A 47 -20.93 -17.64 -16.16
C GLU A 47 -19.78 -18.30 -16.93
N ARG A 48 -18.53 -18.21 -16.43
CA ARG A 48 -17.33 -18.53 -17.22
C ARG A 48 -16.43 -19.62 -16.68
N ARG A 49 -16.63 -20.13 -15.46
CA ARG A 49 -15.70 -21.08 -14.82
C ARG A 49 -15.43 -22.35 -15.65
N GLN A 50 -16.41 -22.84 -16.40
CA GLN A 50 -16.27 -24.00 -17.28
C GLN A 50 -15.26 -23.81 -18.43
N PHE A 51 -14.90 -22.56 -18.74
CA PHE A 51 -13.94 -22.23 -19.79
C PHE A 51 -12.52 -21.98 -19.26
N TRP A 52 -12.32 -22.06 -17.95
CA TRP A 52 -11.01 -21.79 -17.36
C TRP A 52 -10.06 -22.98 -17.55
N SER A 53 -8.85 -22.69 -18.00
CA SER A 53 -7.77 -23.65 -18.08
C SER A 53 -7.13 -23.85 -16.70
N VAL A 54 -6.84 -25.11 -16.36
CA VAL A 54 -6.27 -25.50 -15.06
C VAL A 54 -4.85 -24.98 -14.83
N ASP A 55 -4.13 -24.68 -15.92
CA ASP A 55 -2.73 -24.24 -15.90
C ASP A 55 -2.55 -22.71 -15.97
N GLU A 56 -3.66 -21.99 -16.10
CA GLU A 56 -3.68 -20.53 -16.17
C GLU A 56 -3.98 -19.92 -14.80
N TYR A 57 -3.70 -18.62 -14.69
CA TYR A 57 -3.96 -17.85 -13.50
C TYR A 57 -5.04 -16.81 -13.77
N TYR A 58 -5.87 -16.58 -12.75
CA TYR A 58 -7.00 -15.67 -12.81
C TYR A 58 -6.90 -14.69 -11.64
N GLY A 59 -7.11 -13.41 -11.91
CA GLY A 59 -7.10 -12.35 -10.91
C GLY A 59 -8.23 -11.35 -11.17
N PHE A 60 -8.89 -10.91 -10.10
CA PHE A 60 -9.95 -9.91 -10.19
C PHE A 60 -9.53 -8.71 -9.38
N LEU A 61 -9.30 -7.56 -10.02
CA LEU A 61 -8.77 -6.37 -9.39
C LEU A 61 -9.83 -5.27 -9.32
N SER A 62 -9.89 -4.61 -8.17
CA SER A 62 -10.74 -3.44 -7.94
C SER A 62 -10.49 -2.37 -9.02
N PRO A 63 -11.50 -1.60 -9.46
CA PRO A 63 -11.27 -0.46 -10.36
C PRO A 63 -10.33 0.58 -9.75
N ASN A 64 -10.24 0.59 -8.42
CA ASN A 64 -9.29 1.42 -7.70
C ASN A 64 -7.90 0.76 -7.58
N PHE A 65 -7.53 -0.25 -8.39
CA PHE A 65 -6.23 -0.93 -8.28
C PHE A 65 -5.08 0.07 -8.38
N PHE A 66 -4.96 0.81 -9.48
CA PHE A 66 -3.94 1.86 -9.64
C PHE A 66 -4.06 2.93 -8.52
N ILE A 67 -5.27 3.25 -8.10
CA ILE A 67 -5.51 4.19 -6.99
C ILE A 67 -5.09 3.60 -5.64
N LYS A 68 -5.01 2.29 -5.44
CA LYS A 68 -4.58 1.68 -4.18
C LYS A 68 -3.09 1.35 -4.18
N THR A 69 -2.55 1.02 -5.35
CA THR A 69 -1.19 0.47 -5.49
C THR A 69 -0.21 1.45 -6.12
N GLY A 70 -0.71 2.37 -6.96
CA GLY A 70 0.09 3.20 -7.85
C GLY A 70 0.86 2.41 -8.91
N MET A 71 0.43 1.17 -9.17
CA MET A 71 0.99 0.28 -10.18
C MET A 71 0.04 0.17 -11.36
N GLU A 72 0.58 0.37 -12.56
CA GLU A 72 -0.12 0.17 -13.83
C GLU A 72 -0.19 -1.32 -14.19
N GLY A 73 -1.18 -1.69 -15.00
CA GLY A 73 -1.42 -3.08 -15.37
C GLY A 73 -0.26 -3.71 -16.12
N ARG A 74 0.40 -2.96 -17.00
CA ARG A 74 1.61 -3.45 -17.68
C ARG A 74 2.70 -3.87 -16.70
N HIS A 75 2.99 -2.99 -15.74
CA HIS A 75 4.02 -3.27 -14.74
C HIS A 75 3.63 -4.48 -13.88
N LEU A 76 2.35 -4.64 -13.51
CA LEU A 76 1.90 -5.84 -12.83
C LEU A 76 2.17 -7.10 -13.65
N ILE A 77 1.83 -7.10 -14.95
CA ILE A 77 2.08 -8.24 -15.83
C ILE A 77 3.57 -8.57 -15.90
N ASP A 78 4.45 -7.56 -16.06
CA ASP A 78 5.89 -7.76 -16.08
C ASP A 78 6.41 -8.43 -14.79
N GLU A 79 5.88 -8.05 -13.62
CA GLU A 79 6.24 -8.65 -12.34
C GLU A 79 5.73 -10.08 -12.18
N LEU A 80 4.51 -10.36 -12.64
CA LEU A 80 3.95 -11.71 -12.66
C LEU A 80 4.77 -12.64 -13.58
N GLU A 81 5.21 -12.13 -14.73
CA GLU A 81 6.07 -12.86 -15.66
C GLU A 81 7.45 -13.18 -15.04
N LYS A 82 8.07 -12.24 -14.31
CA LYS A 82 9.33 -12.50 -13.58
C LYS A 82 9.18 -13.65 -12.59
N ILE A 83 8.15 -13.59 -11.74
CA ILE A 83 7.84 -14.66 -10.77
C ILE A 83 7.68 -16.01 -11.49
N SER A 84 7.02 -16.00 -12.65
CA SER A 84 6.80 -17.22 -13.44
C SER A 84 8.07 -17.88 -13.97
N THR A 85 9.15 -17.12 -14.15
CA THR A 85 10.44 -17.66 -14.60
C THR A 85 11.28 -18.24 -13.46
N GLU A 86 11.05 -17.80 -12.23
CA GLU A 86 11.86 -18.16 -11.07
C GLU A 86 11.29 -19.35 -10.29
N ALA A 87 9.97 -19.51 -10.26
CA ALA A 87 9.29 -20.51 -9.45
C ALA A 87 8.72 -21.66 -10.28
N LYS A 88 9.02 -22.92 -9.89
CA LYS A 88 8.64 -24.09 -10.68
C LYS A 88 7.18 -24.51 -10.52
N GLU A 89 6.55 -24.25 -9.38
CA GLU A 89 5.13 -24.61 -9.16
C GLU A 89 4.47 -23.65 -8.16
N ILE A 90 3.75 -22.65 -8.66
CA ILE A 90 2.95 -21.72 -7.87
C ILE A 90 1.46 -21.99 -8.12
N ASP A 91 0.63 -21.80 -7.10
CA ASP A 91 -0.83 -21.81 -7.23
C ASP A 91 -1.43 -20.43 -6.96
N VAL A 92 -0.78 -19.62 -6.12
CA VAL A 92 -1.23 -18.28 -5.73
C VAL A 92 -0.08 -17.29 -5.73
N ILE A 93 -0.31 -16.12 -6.31
CA ILE A 93 0.55 -14.95 -6.24
C ILE A 93 -0.21 -13.85 -5.51
N LEU A 94 0.32 -13.37 -4.39
CA LEU A 94 -0.28 -12.30 -3.58
C LEU A 94 0.18 -10.93 -4.09
N LEU A 95 -0.76 -9.98 -4.13
CA LEU A 95 -0.50 -8.59 -4.50
C LEU A 95 -0.69 -7.74 -3.24
N ASN A 96 0.36 -7.45 -2.49
CA ASN A 96 0.22 -6.85 -1.16
C ASN A 96 0.58 -5.35 -1.12
N PRO A 97 -0.34 -4.44 -1.51
CA PRO A 97 -0.04 -3.01 -1.50
C PRO A 97 -0.02 -2.38 -0.12
N TRP A 98 -0.52 -3.07 0.91
CA TRP A 98 -0.62 -2.56 2.29
C TRP A 98 0.24 -3.34 3.28
N TRP A 99 1.52 -3.49 2.96
CA TRP A 99 2.43 -4.27 3.78
C TRP A 99 2.58 -3.72 5.21
N ARG A 100 2.42 -2.41 5.37
CA ARG A 100 2.43 -1.77 6.68
C ARG A 100 1.31 -2.25 7.60
N LEU A 101 0.15 -2.58 7.05
CA LEU A 101 -1.00 -2.99 7.84
C LEU A 101 -0.77 -4.34 8.50
N PHE A 102 -0.26 -5.32 7.74
CA PHE A 102 -0.01 -6.63 8.32
C PHE A 102 1.21 -6.65 9.22
N GLN A 103 2.19 -5.75 9.05
CA GLN A 103 3.36 -5.67 9.94
C GLN A 103 3.10 -4.90 11.24
N SER A 104 2.15 -3.95 11.25
CA SER A 104 1.80 -3.17 12.45
C SER A 104 0.78 -3.86 13.37
N SER A 105 0.25 -5.00 12.94
CA SER A 105 -0.61 -5.89 13.71
C SER A 105 0.01 -7.29 13.76
N MET A 106 -0.43 -8.12 14.70
CA MET A 106 0.04 -9.51 14.77
C MET A 106 -0.38 -10.29 13.53
N ASN A 107 -1.63 -10.05 13.12
CA ASN A 107 -2.20 -10.59 11.91
C ASN A 107 -3.30 -9.70 11.33
N SER A 108 -3.80 -10.09 10.15
CA SER A 108 -4.88 -9.39 9.44
C SER A 108 -6.24 -9.41 10.15
N PHE A 109 -6.45 -10.26 11.16
CA PHE A 109 -7.68 -10.33 11.96
C PHE A 109 -7.65 -9.34 13.12
N ASP A 110 -6.53 -9.26 13.86
CA ASP A 110 -6.31 -8.25 14.89
C ASP A 110 -6.37 -6.83 14.30
N GLN A 111 -5.77 -6.67 13.11
CA GLN A 111 -5.87 -5.42 12.35
C GLN A 111 -7.32 -5.06 12.05
N ALA A 112 -8.15 -6.05 11.73
CA ALA A 112 -9.56 -5.86 11.40
C ALA A 112 -10.36 -5.44 12.62
N GLU A 113 -10.14 -6.09 13.76
CA GLU A 113 -10.81 -5.78 15.03
C GLU A 113 -10.52 -4.34 15.47
N ASP A 114 -9.27 -3.88 15.33
CA ASP A 114 -8.87 -2.49 15.62
C ASP A 114 -9.66 -1.47 14.76
N HIS A 115 -10.07 -1.84 13.54
CA HIS A 115 -10.80 -0.96 12.60
C HIS A 115 -12.33 -1.18 12.63
N HIS A 116 -12.77 -2.39 12.95
CA HIS A 116 -14.14 -2.87 12.92
C HIS A 116 -14.43 -3.70 14.18
N PRO A 117 -14.64 -3.03 15.33
CA PRO A 117 -14.85 -3.74 16.60
C PRO A 117 -16.01 -4.76 16.52
N GLY A 118 -15.79 -5.94 17.07
CA GLY A 118 -16.72 -7.07 17.04
C GLY A 118 -16.55 -8.01 15.85
N LEU A 119 -15.72 -7.67 14.85
CA LEU A 119 -15.47 -8.50 13.69
C LEU A 119 -14.88 -9.85 14.07
N LEU A 120 -13.94 -9.89 15.03
CA LEU A 120 -13.27 -11.12 15.42
C LEU A 120 -14.28 -12.18 15.90
N GLN A 121 -15.21 -11.77 16.75
CA GLN A 121 -16.25 -12.64 17.29
C GLN A 121 -17.22 -13.10 16.18
N VAL A 122 -17.51 -12.25 15.19
CA VAL A 122 -18.31 -12.65 14.02
C VAL A 122 -17.54 -13.69 13.19
N PHE A 123 -16.25 -13.46 12.96
CA PHE A 123 -15.40 -14.36 12.19
C PHE A 123 -15.27 -15.74 12.86
N GLU A 124 -15.05 -15.80 14.17
CA GLU A 124 -15.04 -17.05 14.95
C GLU A 124 -16.34 -17.83 14.80
N SER A 125 -17.48 -17.13 14.82
CA SER A 125 -18.79 -17.75 14.65
C SER A 125 -18.95 -18.33 13.24
N VAL A 126 -18.43 -17.63 12.21
CA VAL A 126 -18.39 -18.13 10.83
C VAL A 126 -17.50 -19.38 10.71
N LEU A 127 -16.30 -19.36 11.29
CA LEU A 127 -15.41 -20.53 11.26
C LEU A 127 -16.06 -21.75 11.92
N HIS A 128 -16.71 -21.55 13.06
CA HIS A 128 -17.45 -22.58 13.78
C HIS A 128 -18.56 -23.18 12.92
N ASP A 129 -19.44 -22.35 12.33
CA ASP A 129 -20.56 -22.81 11.51
C ASP A 129 -20.09 -23.53 10.24
N LEU A 130 -18.98 -23.09 9.66
CA LEU A 130 -18.36 -23.71 8.49
C LEU A 130 -17.43 -24.89 8.83
N LYS A 131 -17.24 -25.20 10.12
CA LYS A 131 -16.35 -26.25 10.62
C LYS A 131 -14.91 -26.12 10.08
N LEU A 132 -14.40 -24.89 10.06
CA LEU A 132 -13.03 -24.57 9.67
C LEU A 132 -12.14 -24.50 10.91
N GLU A 133 -11.13 -25.37 11.00
CA GLU A 133 -10.22 -25.49 12.16
C GLU A 133 -9.11 -24.43 12.15
N PHE A 134 -9.48 -23.14 12.15
CA PHE A 134 -8.54 -22.02 12.09
C PHE A 134 -8.56 -21.26 13.41
N SER A 135 -7.38 -21.01 13.98
CA SER A 135 -7.22 -20.13 15.14
C SER A 135 -6.46 -18.89 14.73
N GLN A 136 -7.16 -17.77 14.66
CA GLN A 136 -6.53 -16.48 14.37
C GLN A 136 -5.55 -16.04 15.47
N HIS A 137 -5.68 -16.57 16.69
CA HIS A 137 -4.79 -16.26 17.82
C HIS A 137 -3.40 -16.93 17.69
N GLU A 138 -3.28 -17.93 16.82
CA GLU A 138 -2.03 -18.67 16.57
C GLU A 138 -1.36 -18.29 15.25
N TYR A 139 -1.97 -17.37 14.51
CA TYR A 139 -1.56 -16.93 13.18
C TYR A 139 -0.79 -15.61 13.23
N PHE A 140 0.33 -15.57 12.49
CA PHE A 140 1.11 -14.36 12.24
C PHE A 140 1.07 -14.03 10.77
N SER A 141 0.82 -12.76 10.45
CA SER A 141 0.81 -12.31 9.06
C SER A 141 2.22 -12.00 8.54
N TYR A 142 2.57 -12.58 7.39
CA TYR A 142 3.77 -12.26 6.60
C TYR A 142 3.42 -12.26 5.10
N SER A 143 4.39 -11.90 4.27
CA SER A 143 4.22 -11.60 2.84
C SER A 143 3.61 -12.71 2.00
N LEU A 144 3.77 -13.98 2.40
CA LEU A 144 3.28 -15.16 1.66
C LEU A 144 2.02 -15.80 2.26
N ASN A 145 1.46 -15.26 3.34
CA ASN A 145 0.25 -15.85 3.95
C ASN A 145 -0.86 -14.83 4.23
N THR A 146 -0.69 -13.59 3.77
CA THR A 146 -1.60 -12.49 4.04
C THR A 146 -1.81 -11.69 2.78
N THR A 147 -3.07 -11.46 2.43
CA THR A 147 -3.49 -10.38 1.55
C THR A 147 -4.79 -9.76 2.09
N TYR A 148 -5.19 -8.65 1.48
CA TYR A 148 -6.42 -7.94 1.81
C TYR A 148 -7.31 -7.89 0.58
N SER A 149 -8.61 -8.10 0.76
CA SER A 149 -9.58 -8.16 -0.35
C SER A 149 -9.20 -9.24 -1.39
N ASN A 150 -9.46 -8.95 -2.66
CA ASN A 150 -9.21 -9.76 -3.84
C ASN A 150 -7.85 -9.48 -4.49
N PHE A 151 -6.86 -9.00 -3.74
CA PHE A 151 -5.52 -8.71 -4.26
C PHE A 151 -4.64 -9.98 -4.31
N PHE A 152 -5.07 -10.93 -5.14
CA PHE A 152 -4.31 -12.14 -5.45
C PHE A 152 -4.65 -12.64 -6.86
N VAL A 153 -3.71 -13.39 -7.43
CA VAL A 153 -3.81 -14.03 -8.73
C VAL A 153 -3.57 -15.51 -8.52
N ALA A 154 -4.49 -16.37 -8.94
CA ALA A 154 -4.45 -17.78 -8.57
C ALA A 154 -4.97 -18.72 -9.65
N LYS A 155 -4.57 -19.99 -9.56
CA LYS A 155 -5.10 -21.06 -10.39
C LYS A 155 -6.58 -21.35 -10.07
N PRO A 156 -7.34 -21.95 -11.00
CA PRO A 156 -8.78 -22.19 -10.83
C PRO A 156 -9.15 -22.93 -9.54
N HIS A 157 -8.39 -23.94 -9.13
CA HIS A 157 -8.71 -24.74 -7.95
C HIS A 157 -8.68 -23.91 -6.65
N ILE A 158 -7.88 -22.85 -6.59
CA ILE A 158 -7.87 -21.91 -5.45
C ILE A 158 -9.15 -21.07 -5.45
N TRP A 159 -9.56 -20.58 -6.62
CA TRP A 159 -10.82 -19.85 -6.79
C TRP A 159 -12.02 -20.72 -6.43
N ASP A 160 -12.01 -22.01 -6.78
CA ASP A 160 -13.07 -22.95 -6.42
C ASP A 160 -13.22 -23.06 -4.89
N MET A 161 -12.10 -23.22 -4.18
CA MET A 161 -12.08 -23.28 -2.71
C MET A 161 -12.57 -21.97 -2.09
N TRP A 162 -12.07 -20.83 -2.59
CA TRP A 162 -12.43 -19.51 -2.08
C TRP A 162 -13.91 -19.22 -2.31
N ILE A 163 -14.41 -19.35 -3.53
CA ILE A 163 -15.82 -19.09 -3.87
C ILE A 163 -16.77 -20.01 -3.11
N LYS A 164 -16.40 -21.28 -2.90
CA LYS A 164 -17.20 -22.18 -2.08
C LYS A 164 -17.42 -21.63 -0.66
N ILE A 165 -16.37 -21.10 -0.03
CA ILE A 165 -16.47 -20.50 1.30
C ILE A 165 -17.25 -19.18 1.25
N ILE A 166 -16.98 -18.31 0.27
CA ILE A 166 -17.72 -17.04 0.10
C ILE A 166 -19.22 -17.31 -0.03
N LYS A 167 -19.64 -18.25 -0.88
CA LYS A 167 -21.05 -18.62 -1.06
C LYS A 167 -21.68 -19.15 0.23
N ALA A 168 -20.94 -19.94 1.02
CA ALA A 168 -21.43 -20.43 2.30
C ALA A 168 -21.66 -19.28 3.29
N ILE A 169 -20.76 -18.29 3.37
CA ILE A 169 -20.93 -17.11 4.21
C ILE A 169 -22.12 -16.27 3.76
N LEU A 170 -22.28 -16.05 2.45
CA LEU A 170 -23.43 -15.34 1.88
C LEU A 170 -24.74 -16.07 2.19
N SER A 171 -24.75 -17.41 2.15
CA SER A 171 -25.91 -18.21 2.54
C SER A 171 -26.28 -18.01 4.01
N ILE A 172 -25.31 -17.96 4.92
CA ILE A 172 -25.55 -17.65 6.34
C ILE A 172 -26.12 -16.23 6.49
N ALA A 173 -25.55 -15.27 5.76
CA ALA A 173 -25.99 -13.87 5.80
C ALA A 173 -27.40 -13.65 5.21
N ALA A 174 -27.82 -14.48 4.25
CA ALA A 174 -29.15 -14.41 3.64
C ALA A 174 -30.25 -15.02 4.52
N ASP A 175 -29.88 -15.88 5.48
CA ASP A 175 -30.84 -16.49 6.40
C ASP A 175 -31.30 -15.47 7.47
N SER A 176 -32.49 -14.91 7.24
CA SER A 176 -33.13 -13.96 8.16
C SER A 176 -33.41 -14.51 9.57
N SER A 177 -33.40 -15.84 9.76
CA SER A 177 -33.57 -16.48 11.06
C SER A 177 -32.26 -16.67 11.82
N SER A 178 -31.12 -16.51 11.14
CA SER A 178 -29.79 -16.69 11.73
C SER A 178 -29.35 -15.46 12.51
N ALA A 179 -29.02 -15.67 13.80
CA ALA A 179 -28.38 -14.64 14.62
C ALA A 179 -27.01 -14.23 14.05
N LEU A 180 -26.24 -15.20 13.53
CA LEU A 180 -24.99 -14.91 12.83
C LEU A 180 -25.23 -14.16 11.53
N GLY A 181 -26.28 -14.54 10.77
CA GLY A 181 -26.68 -13.82 9.56
C GLY A 181 -27.01 -12.36 9.84
N SER A 182 -27.72 -12.08 10.93
CA SER A 182 -27.98 -10.71 11.38
C SER A 182 -26.70 -9.93 11.66
N ARG A 183 -25.76 -10.52 12.42
CA ARG A 183 -24.46 -9.90 12.75
C ARG A 183 -23.59 -9.65 11.51
N LEU A 184 -23.59 -10.56 10.54
CA LEU A 184 -22.87 -10.38 9.27
C LEU A 184 -23.40 -9.17 8.48
N ASN A 185 -24.70 -8.89 8.58
CA ASN A 185 -25.33 -7.75 7.92
C ASN A 185 -25.25 -6.44 8.70
N GLU A 186 -24.73 -6.43 9.93
CA GLU A 186 -24.53 -5.19 10.69
C GLU A 186 -23.56 -4.26 9.99
N LYS A 187 -23.89 -2.98 9.97
CA LYS A 187 -23.03 -1.95 9.38
C LYS A 187 -21.91 -1.61 10.36
N THR A 188 -20.69 -1.49 9.84
CA THR A 188 -19.53 -1.02 10.61
C THR A 188 -19.01 0.31 10.07
N LYS A 189 -18.19 0.99 10.88
CA LYS A 189 -17.60 2.28 10.52
C LYS A 189 -16.54 2.09 9.45
N TYR A 190 -16.55 2.95 8.43
CA TYR A 190 -15.50 2.97 7.41
C TYR A 190 -15.17 4.41 6.98
N LYS A 191 -13.91 4.64 6.59
CA LYS A 191 -13.33 5.99 6.43
C LYS A 191 -13.97 6.82 5.32
N SER A 192 -14.64 6.19 4.34
CA SER A 192 -15.23 6.88 3.19
C SER A 192 -16.63 7.47 3.44
N GLY A 193 -17.18 7.30 4.65
CA GLY A 193 -18.56 7.71 4.97
C GLY A 193 -19.63 6.73 4.47
N VAL A 194 -19.25 5.73 3.68
CA VAL A 194 -20.05 4.53 3.44
C VAL A 194 -19.92 3.63 4.66
N ASN A 195 -21.02 3.06 5.16
CA ASN A 195 -21.01 2.10 6.26
C ASN A 195 -21.29 0.68 5.71
N PRO A 196 -20.26 -0.04 5.22
CA PRO A 196 -20.39 -1.40 4.71
C PRO A 196 -20.79 -2.39 5.81
N LYS A 197 -21.32 -3.53 5.38
CA LYS A 197 -21.64 -4.65 6.27
C LYS A 197 -20.35 -5.30 6.81
N ILE A 198 -20.35 -5.78 8.05
CA ILE A 198 -19.21 -6.53 8.65
C ILE A 198 -18.80 -7.70 7.75
N MET A 199 -19.77 -8.35 7.10
CA MET A 199 -19.53 -9.45 6.18
C MET A 199 -18.45 -9.13 5.14
N ILE A 200 -18.40 -7.92 4.59
CA ILE A 200 -17.40 -7.59 3.54
C ILE A 200 -15.99 -7.81 4.06
N PHE A 201 -15.69 -7.34 5.27
CA PHE A 201 -14.37 -7.52 5.89
C PHE A 201 -14.10 -8.97 6.33
N VAL A 202 -15.16 -9.75 6.60
CA VAL A 202 -15.04 -11.21 6.77
C VAL A 202 -14.63 -11.88 5.46
N LEU A 203 -15.29 -11.54 4.34
CA LEU A 203 -14.99 -12.08 3.02
C LEU A 203 -13.56 -11.76 2.57
N GLU A 204 -13.05 -10.55 2.87
CA GLU A 204 -11.67 -10.14 2.55
C GLU A 204 -10.60 -11.06 3.15
N ARG A 205 -10.92 -11.78 4.23
CA ARG A 205 -9.96 -12.59 5.00
C ARG A 205 -10.04 -14.08 4.73
N VAL A 206 -11.01 -14.53 3.95
CA VAL A 206 -11.19 -15.95 3.59
C VAL A 206 -9.95 -16.52 2.91
N ILE A 207 -9.30 -15.74 2.04
CA ILE A 207 -8.06 -16.19 1.37
C ILE A 207 -6.94 -16.45 2.39
N ASN A 208 -6.84 -15.66 3.46
CA ASN A 208 -5.81 -15.85 4.49
C ASN A 208 -6.02 -17.16 5.26
N VAL A 209 -7.27 -17.59 5.46
CA VAL A 209 -7.58 -18.91 6.04
C VAL A 209 -7.12 -20.03 5.09
N LEU A 210 -7.39 -19.90 3.78
CA LEU A 210 -6.97 -20.89 2.79
C LEU A 210 -5.45 -21.00 2.70
N LEU A 211 -4.74 -19.87 2.69
CA LEU A 211 -3.28 -19.82 2.64
C LEU A 211 -2.64 -20.57 3.82
N VAL A 212 -3.28 -20.56 4.99
CA VAL A 212 -2.75 -21.24 6.18
C VAL A 212 -3.16 -22.71 6.25
N GLN A 213 -4.40 -23.03 5.87
CA GLN A 213 -4.95 -24.36 6.12
C GLN A 213 -4.91 -25.32 4.93
N LYS A 214 -4.94 -24.79 3.70
CA LYS A 214 -5.27 -25.56 2.49
C LYS A 214 -4.22 -25.46 1.41
N ILE A 215 -3.29 -24.50 1.50
CA ILE A 215 -2.30 -24.24 0.46
C ILE A 215 -0.92 -24.48 1.05
N ASP A 216 -0.11 -25.26 0.34
CA ASP A 216 1.30 -25.45 0.70
C ASP A 216 2.04 -24.10 0.56
N PRO A 217 2.72 -23.61 1.60
CA PRO A 217 3.47 -22.36 1.53
C PRO A 217 4.50 -22.30 0.39
N SER A 218 5.05 -23.44 -0.03
CA SER A 218 6.00 -23.51 -1.17
C SER A 218 5.36 -23.21 -2.53
N ARG A 219 4.02 -23.27 -2.60
CA ARG A 219 3.20 -22.99 -3.79
C ARG A 219 2.62 -21.58 -3.76
N VAL A 220 3.04 -20.74 -2.82
CA VAL A 220 2.64 -19.32 -2.73
C VAL A 220 3.83 -18.43 -3.06
N SER A 221 3.59 -17.44 -3.91
CA SER A 221 4.51 -16.34 -4.16
C SER A 221 3.82 -15.00 -3.85
N ALA A 222 4.60 -13.92 -3.83
CA ALA A 222 4.08 -12.57 -3.70
C ALA A 222 4.87 -11.64 -4.59
N VAL A 223 4.17 -10.69 -5.22
CA VAL A 223 4.82 -9.51 -5.80
C VAL A 223 5.50 -8.74 -4.68
N ASP A 224 6.73 -8.28 -4.92
CA ASP A 224 7.50 -7.52 -3.93
C ASP A 224 6.65 -6.34 -3.42
N PRO A 225 6.21 -6.34 -2.14
CA PRO A 225 5.29 -5.33 -1.66
C PRO A 225 5.89 -3.91 -1.67
N PHE A 226 7.21 -3.78 -1.79
CA PHE A 226 7.91 -2.49 -1.80
C PHE A 226 7.87 -1.77 -3.14
N ILE A 227 7.43 -2.42 -4.22
CA ILE A 227 7.33 -1.78 -5.54
C ILE A 227 6.00 -1.02 -5.71
N PHE A 228 5.06 -1.18 -4.78
CA PHE A 228 3.82 -0.40 -4.77
C PHE A 228 4.09 1.04 -4.32
N SER A 229 3.90 2.00 -5.22
CA SER A 229 4.32 3.39 -5.06
C SER A 229 3.46 4.22 -4.08
N LYS A 230 2.28 3.71 -3.68
CA LYS A 230 1.36 4.44 -2.80
C LYS A 230 1.60 4.27 -1.31
N ASP A 231 2.19 3.17 -0.89
CA ASP A 231 2.58 3.01 0.50
C ASP A 231 3.84 3.84 0.74
N LYS A 232 3.67 5.08 1.20
CA LYS A 232 4.80 5.92 1.62
C LYS A 232 5.62 5.14 2.64
N ILE A 233 6.88 4.91 2.28
CA ILE A 233 7.93 4.34 3.10
C ILE A 233 8.14 5.29 4.30
N ASN A 234 7.42 5.04 5.39
CA ASN A 234 7.72 5.66 6.68
C ASN A 234 8.85 4.93 7.41
N PHE A 235 9.11 3.68 7.01
CA PHE A 235 10.11 2.77 7.54
C PHE A 235 10.88 2.16 6.37
N SER A 236 12.20 1.97 6.53
CA SER A 236 13.06 1.43 5.47
C SER A 236 12.53 0.09 4.91
N PRO A 237 12.56 -0.15 3.59
CA PRO A 237 12.21 -1.45 3.02
C PRO A 237 13.01 -2.61 3.63
N SER A 238 14.31 -2.39 3.89
CA SER A 238 15.19 -3.38 4.53
C SER A 238 14.67 -3.81 5.90
N TYR A 239 14.15 -2.86 6.68
CA TYR A 239 13.62 -3.11 8.00
C TYR A 239 12.36 -3.97 7.96
N MET A 240 11.47 -3.65 7.01
CA MET A 240 10.19 -4.34 6.87
C MET A 240 10.38 -5.74 6.26
N ARG A 241 11.42 -5.94 5.43
CA ARG A 241 11.89 -7.28 5.02
C ARG A 241 12.41 -8.09 6.19
N ASN A 242 13.08 -7.46 7.16
CA ASN A 242 13.58 -8.16 8.34
C ASN A 242 12.44 -8.63 9.25
N ILE A 243 11.39 -7.82 9.48
CA ILE A 243 10.21 -8.28 10.22
C ILE A 243 9.54 -9.44 9.50
N ASP A 244 9.34 -9.31 8.20
CA ASP A 244 8.69 -10.33 7.39
C ASP A 244 9.45 -11.66 7.46
N LYS A 245 10.78 -11.60 7.33
CA LYS A 245 11.67 -12.74 7.51
C LYS A 245 11.57 -13.35 8.91
N LEU A 246 11.57 -12.53 9.97
CA LEU A 246 11.43 -13.02 11.34
C LEU A 246 10.11 -13.77 11.56
N ARG A 247 9.03 -13.29 10.94
CA ARG A 247 7.71 -13.93 10.99
C ARG A 247 7.67 -15.23 10.19
N LEU A 248 8.25 -15.22 8.99
CA LEU A 248 8.42 -16.42 8.17
C LEU A 248 9.26 -17.49 8.88
N ASP A 249 10.39 -17.10 9.46
CA ASP A 249 11.26 -18.00 10.25
C ASP A 249 10.53 -18.57 11.46
N PHE A 250 9.67 -17.78 12.11
CA PHE A 250 8.84 -18.28 13.20
C PHE A 250 7.78 -19.27 12.71
N SER A 251 7.07 -18.98 11.61
CA SER A 251 6.06 -19.89 11.06
C SER A 251 6.64 -21.21 10.57
N GLU A 252 7.88 -21.21 10.07
CA GLU A 252 8.58 -22.43 9.65
C GLU A 252 9.28 -23.15 10.82
N GLY A 253 9.13 -22.66 12.06
CA GLY A 253 9.79 -23.24 13.24
C GLY A 253 11.31 -23.03 13.28
N ARG A 254 11.87 -22.22 12.37
CA ARG A 254 13.29 -21.81 12.36
C ARG A 254 13.62 -20.85 13.50
N SER A 255 12.63 -20.11 14.00
CA SER A 255 12.74 -19.27 15.20
C SER A 255 11.80 -19.76 16.30
N ARG A 256 12.31 -19.93 17.52
CA ARG A 256 11.51 -20.39 18.69
C ARG A 256 11.00 -19.25 19.56
N SER A 257 11.47 -18.02 19.35
CA SER A 257 11.16 -16.91 20.25
C SER A 257 9.99 -16.10 19.74
N ARG A 258 8.79 -16.35 20.29
CA ARG A 258 7.63 -15.47 20.12
C ARG A 258 8.01 -14.02 20.44
N SER A 259 8.77 -13.79 21.51
CA SER A 259 9.16 -12.42 21.92
C SER A 259 9.91 -11.62 20.84
N LEU A 260 10.70 -12.29 19.99
CA LEU A 260 11.39 -11.65 18.86
C LEU A 260 10.43 -11.24 17.73
N VAL A 261 9.24 -11.85 17.65
CA VAL A 261 8.20 -11.53 16.67
C VAL A 261 7.18 -10.53 17.21
N PHE A 262 6.87 -10.59 18.51
CA PHE A 262 5.93 -9.67 19.17
C PHE A 262 6.51 -8.28 19.41
N SER A 263 7.80 -8.18 19.81
CA SER A 263 8.44 -6.89 20.08
C SER A 263 8.35 -5.94 18.88
N PRO A 264 8.68 -6.38 17.64
CA PRO A 264 8.59 -5.49 16.49
C PRO A 264 7.20 -4.95 16.20
N THR A 265 6.15 -5.75 16.39
CA THR A 265 4.77 -5.31 16.11
C THR A 265 4.34 -4.17 17.02
N TRP A 266 4.61 -4.28 18.33
CA TRP A 266 4.26 -3.25 19.31
C TRP A 266 5.09 -1.97 19.13
N GLU A 267 6.39 -2.13 18.89
CA GLU A 267 7.32 -1.02 18.63
C GLU A 267 6.90 -0.27 17.35
N LEU A 268 6.49 -0.97 16.30
CA LEU A 268 5.91 -0.37 15.10
C LEU A 268 4.63 0.42 15.39
N LYS A 269 3.72 -0.11 16.22
CA LYS A 269 2.48 0.60 16.61
C LYS A 269 2.82 1.92 17.33
N LYS A 270 3.82 1.91 18.22
CA LYS A 270 4.33 3.12 18.88
C LYS A 270 4.99 4.10 17.91
N LEU A 271 5.84 3.64 17.00
CA LEU A 271 6.48 4.50 16.00
C LEU A 271 5.44 5.17 15.10
N ASN A 272 4.40 4.43 14.69
CA ASN A 272 3.27 5.00 13.94
C ASN A 272 2.49 6.06 14.74
N GLN A 273 2.32 5.88 16.05
CA GLN A 273 1.74 6.89 16.93
C GLN A 273 2.59 8.16 16.98
N ILE A 274 3.92 8.03 17.14
CA ILE A 274 4.85 9.17 17.13
C ILE A 274 4.80 9.90 15.79
N ILE A 275 4.80 9.18 14.66
CA ILE A 275 4.64 9.78 13.31
C ILE A 275 3.36 10.61 13.24
N THR A 276 2.26 10.07 13.76
CA THR A 276 0.97 10.76 13.77
C THR A 276 1.02 12.04 14.61
N MET A 277 1.70 12.01 15.75
CA MET A 277 1.93 13.19 16.60
C MET A 277 2.75 14.24 15.87
N VAL A 278 3.86 13.86 15.23
CA VAL A 278 4.71 14.76 14.44
C VAL A 278 3.92 15.42 13.30
N ASN A 279 3.16 14.64 12.55
CA ASN A 279 2.34 15.15 11.44
C ASN A 279 1.25 16.12 11.93
N ARG A 280 0.71 15.92 13.14
CA ARG A 280 -0.25 16.81 13.79
C ARG A 280 0.39 17.97 14.57
N LYS A 281 1.72 18.11 14.48
CA LYS A 281 2.52 19.13 15.19
C LYS A 281 2.46 19.03 16.73
N TYR A 282 2.14 17.86 17.28
CA TYR A 282 2.24 17.54 18.71
C TYR A 282 3.68 17.19 19.06
N LEU A 283 4.60 18.13 18.87
CA LEU A 283 6.05 17.86 18.93
C LEU A 283 6.54 17.55 20.35
N ARG A 284 5.97 18.17 21.39
CA ARG A 284 6.33 17.88 22.78
C ARG A 284 5.99 16.44 23.14
N ASP A 285 4.76 16.03 22.89
CA ASP A 285 4.30 14.65 23.13
C ASP A 285 5.15 13.63 22.35
N ALA A 286 5.50 13.95 21.09
CA ALA A 286 6.38 13.09 20.29
C ALA A 286 7.79 12.96 20.90
N VAL A 287 8.37 14.05 21.42
CA VAL A 287 9.66 14.05 22.12
C VAL A 287 9.58 13.25 23.43
N ASP A 288 8.51 13.42 24.18
CA ASP A 288 8.34 12.73 25.47
C ASP A 288 8.20 11.22 25.26
N VAL A 289 7.40 10.79 24.28
CA VAL A 289 7.27 9.37 23.96
C VAL A 289 8.60 8.79 23.45
N ILE A 290 9.27 9.45 22.50
CA ILE A 290 10.50 8.89 21.93
C ILE A 290 11.68 8.85 22.93
N SER A 291 11.68 9.71 23.94
CA SER A 291 12.76 9.80 24.94
C SER A 291 12.55 8.87 26.13
N ASN A 292 11.30 8.58 26.50
CA ASN A 292 10.98 7.74 27.65
C ASN A 292 10.83 6.25 27.30
N GLU A 293 10.66 5.93 26.02
CA GLU A 293 10.47 4.56 25.55
C GLU A 293 11.78 3.85 25.23
N ARG A 294 11.86 2.57 25.60
CA ARG A 294 12.96 1.70 25.18
C ARG A 294 12.56 0.96 23.92
N PHE A 295 13.14 1.38 22.81
CA PHE A 295 13.06 0.64 21.55
C PHE A 295 14.21 -0.37 21.45
N SER A 296 13.93 -1.51 20.84
CA SER A 296 14.90 -2.56 20.59
C SER A 296 15.92 -2.09 19.56
N PRO A 297 17.15 -2.64 19.56
CA PRO A 297 18.19 -2.25 18.60
C PRO A 297 17.77 -2.42 17.13
N LEU A 298 16.76 -3.24 16.85
CA LEU A 298 16.16 -3.37 15.52
C LEU A 298 15.67 -2.02 14.99
N PHE A 299 15.06 -1.19 15.84
CA PHE A 299 14.45 0.11 15.50
C PHE A 299 15.36 1.33 15.66
N ALA A 300 16.63 1.13 16.00
CA ALA A 300 17.52 2.25 16.29
C ALA A 300 17.58 3.28 15.13
N GLY A 301 17.63 2.80 13.89
CA GLY A 301 17.61 3.67 12.70
C GLY A 301 16.30 4.43 12.54
N GLU A 302 15.17 3.76 12.69
CA GLU A 302 13.82 4.32 12.58
C GLU A 302 13.57 5.37 13.67
N VAL A 303 14.00 5.10 14.89
CA VAL A 303 13.94 6.03 16.02
C VAL A 303 14.77 7.28 15.72
N GLU A 304 16.00 7.14 15.20
CA GLU A 304 16.81 8.31 14.85
C GLU A 304 16.22 9.09 13.67
N ILE A 305 15.62 8.43 12.66
CA ILE A 305 14.86 9.11 11.60
C ILE A 305 13.69 9.92 12.18
N LEU A 306 12.97 9.40 13.16
CA LEU A 306 11.89 10.13 13.81
C LEU A 306 12.40 11.32 14.62
N LYS A 307 13.52 11.19 15.33
CA LYS A 307 14.16 12.33 16.00
C LYS A 307 14.52 13.42 14.99
N VAL A 308 15.06 13.05 13.82
CA VAL A 308 15.30 14.00 12.73
C VAL A 308 14.00 14.65 12.24
N LYS A 309 12.92 13.88 12.02
CA LYS A 309 11.62 14.43 11.61
C LYS A 309 11.06 15.43 12.63
N ILE A 310 11.20 15.14 13.93
CA ILE A 310 10.82 16.05 15.02
C ILE A 310 11.61 17.36 14.92
N LEU A 311 12.93 17.29 14.75
CA LEU A 311 13.80 18.46 14.61
C LEU A 311 13.43 19.30 13.38
N VAL A 312 13.20 18.65 12.23
CA VAL A 312 12.74 19.31 11.00
C VAL A 312 11.41 20.02 11.22
N ALA A 313 10.44 19.36 11.88
CA ALA A 313 9.15 19.95 12.19
C ALA A 313 9.26 21.12 13.18
N ALA A 314 10.26 21.10 14.07
CA ALA A 314 10.59 22.19 14.98
C ALA A 314 11.43 23.31 14.33
N GLY A 315 11.80 23.19 13.06
CA GLY A 315 12.65 24.16 12.36
C GLY A 315 14.14 24.10 12.74
N GLN A 316 14.57 23.05 13.43
CA GLN A 316 15.94 22.86 13.92
C GLN A 316 16.82 22.16 12.86
N PHE A 317 16.98 22.78 11.69
CA PHE A 317 17.59 22.15 10.52
C PHE A 317 19.09 21.83 10.67
N ASN A 318 19.86 22.65 11.39
CA ASN A 318 21.29 22.39 11.63
C ASN A 318 21.50 21.13 12.49
N GLU A 319 20.70 20.98 13.54
CA GLU A 319 20.72 19.78 14.40
C GLU A 319 20.26 18.55 13.62
N ALA A 320 19.20 18.70 12.81
CA ALA A 320 18.72 17.64 11.91
C ALA A 320 19.82 17.18 10.94
N LEU A 321 20.54 18.12 10.31
CA LEU A 321 21.66 17.81 9.42
C LEU A 321 22.80 17.09 10.14
N MET A 322 23.19 17.57 11.33
CA MET A 322 24.24 16.94 12.12
C MET A 322 23.89 15.49 12.46
N ARG A 323 22.63 15.20 12.80
CA ARG A 323 22.17 13.84 13.07
C ARG A 323 22.18 12.96 11.82
N LEU A 324 21.67 13.47 10.69
CA LEU A 324 21.66 12.74 9.42
C LEU A 324 23.07 12.38 8.91
N ASN A 325 24.07 13.16 9.30
CA ASN A 325 25.48 12.93 8.96
C ASN A 325 26.20 11.97 9.93
N LYS A 326 25.58 11.52 11.03
CA LYS A 326 26.20 10.52 11.92
C LYS A 326 26.34 9.17 11.21
N THR A 327 27.49 8.54 11.38
CA THR A 327 27.91 7.28 10.72
C THR A 327 27.06 6.07 11.09
N GLU A 328 26.28 6.13 12.18
CA GLU A 328 25.35 5.07 12.58
C GLU A 328 24.21 4.86 11.56
N PHE A 329 23.95 5.86 10.72
CA PHE A 329 23.04 5.75 9.58
C PHE A 329 23.67 5.18 8.30
N ALA A 330 25.01 5.18 8.19
CA ALA A 330 25.72 4.87 6.96
C ALA A 330 25.90 3.37 6.70
N LYS A 331 25.45 2.49 7.62
CA LYS A 331 25.68 1.03 7.57
C LYS A 331 24.48 0.20 7.13
N ARG A 332 23.31 0.80 6.92
CA ARG A 332 22.13 0.09 6.39
C ARG A 332 21.97 0.48 4.92
N ASP A 333 21.61 -0.50 4.07
CA ASP A 333 21.36 -0.31 2.65
C ASP A 333 20.63 1.01 2.37
N TYR A 334 21.08 1.72 1.34
CA TYR A 334 20.68 3.08 0.95
C TYR A 334 19.22 3.40 1.34
N ASP A 335 19.01 4.09 2.48
CA ASP A 335 17.67 4.38 2.98
C ASP A 335 17.13 5.65 2.30
N VAL A 336 16.27 5.47 1.30
CA VAL A 336 15.54 6.54 0.60
C VAL A 336 14.93 7.54 1.56
N THR A 337 14.44 7.08 2.72
CA THR A 337 13.82 7.94 3.73
C THR A 337 14.83 8.92 4.32
N ARG A 338 16.03 8.44 4.62
CA ARG A 338 17.13 9.25 5.16
C ARG A 338 17.60 10.26 4.11
N GLU A 339 17.91 9.80 2.92
CA GLU A 339 18.43 10.66 1.85
C GLU A 339 17.36 11.69 1.43
N SER A 340 16.08 11.30 1.46
CA SER A 340 14.98 12.24 1.25
C SER A 340 14.90 13.33 2.31
N LEU A 341 15.05 12.97 3.59
CA LEU A 341 15.15 13.96 4.65
C LEU A 341 16.39 14.83 4.52
N LEU A 342 17.53 14.25 4.12
CA LEU A 342 18.79 14.96 3.94
C LEU A 342 18.67 16.07 2.91
N TYR A 343 18.27 15.78 1.67
CA TYR A 343 18.17 16.85 0.67
C TYR A 343 17.11 17.89 1.07
N ARG A 344 16.01 17.50 1.74
CA ARG A 344 15.01 18.46 2.23
C ARG A 344 15.56 19.39 3.30
N VAL A 345 16.37 18.86 4.22
CA VAL A 345 17.09 19.66 5.22
C VAL A 345 18.10 20.60 4.54
N LEU A 346 18.85 20.11 3.55
CA LEU A 346 19.78 20.93 2.77
C LEU A 346 19.07 22.08 2.06
N VAL A 347 17.90 21.83 1.44
CA VAL A 347 17.06 22.89 0.83
C VAL A 347 16.64 23.93 1.86
N LYS A 348 16.23 23.51 3.07
CA LYS A 348 15.85 24.45 4.15
C LYS A 348 17.03 25.27 4.68
N LEU A 349 18.25 24.76 4.55
CA LEU A 349 19.48 25.46 4.90
C LEU A 349 20.06 26.30 3.73
N GLY A 350 19.39 26.34 2.57
CA GLY A 350 19.87 27.07 1.39
C GLY A 350 21.02 26.38 0.65
N LYS A 351 21.31 25.12 0.96
CA LYS A 351 22.40 24.32 0.36
C LYS A 351 21.93 23.61 -0.90
N PHE A 352 21.49 24.38 -1.90
CA PHE A 352 20.78 23.84 -3.06
C PHE A 352 21.65 22.94 -3.96
N ALA A 353 22.93 23.26 -4.14
CA ALA A 353 23.84 22.43 -4.93
C ALA A 353 24.06 21.03 -4.30
N GLU A 354 24.26 20.99 -2.97
CA GLU A 354 24.35 19.73 -2.21
C GLU A 354 23.03 18.94 -2.31
N ALA A 355 21.89 19.63 -2.16
CA ALA A 355 20.57 18.99 -2.29
C ALA A 355 20.33 18.41 -3.68
N LYS A 356 20.66 19.17 -4.74
CA LYS A 356 20.55 18.73 -6.14
C LYS A 356 21.36 17.45 -6.38
N SER A 357 22.63 17.44 -5.97
CA SER A 357 23.50 16.26 -6.09
C SER A 357 22.88 15.03 -5.42
N LYS A 358 22.30 15.19 -4.22
CA LYS A 358 21.66 14.08 -3.51
C LYS A 358 20.38 13.59 -4.16
N ILE A 359 19.58 14.48 -4.74
CA ILE A 359 18.40 14.08 -5.49
C ILE A 359 18.80 13.33 -6.77
N GLU A 360 19.86 13.76 -7.46
CA GLU A 360 20.37 13.09 -8.66
C GLU A 360 20.94 11.69 -8.35
N GLU A 361 21.67 11.53 -7.23
CA GLU A 361 22.09 10.20 -6.74
C GLU A 361 20.89 9.28 -6.50
N LEU A 362 19.80 9.81 -5.91
CA LEU A 362 18.57 9.06 -5.68
C LEU A 362 17.81 8.76 -6.98
N ASP A 363 17.78 9.68 -7.95
CA ASP A 363 17.09 9.49 -9.23
C ASP A 363 17.73 8.36 -10.06
N VAL A 364 19.05 8.15 -9.91
CA VAL A 364 19.75 6.98 -10.50
C VAL A 364 19.30 5.67 -9.87
N LEU A 365 19.08 5.65 -8.56
CA LEU A 365 18.64 4.45 -7.84
C LEU A 365 17.14 4.18 -8.02
N TYR A 366 16.35 5.22 -8.24
CA TYR A 366 14.89 5.16 -8.38
C TYR A 366 14.44 5.92 -9.64
N PRO A 367 14.86 5.46 -10.84
CA PRO A 367 14.51 6.12 -12.08
C PRO A 367 12.99 6.15 -12.27
N GLY A 368 12.48 7.27 -12.75
CA GLY A 368 11.04 7.49 -12.95
C GLY A 368 10.26 7.75 -11.65
N SER A 369 10.94 8.11 -10.56
CA SER A 369 10.25 8.57 -9.36
C SER A 369 9.66 9.97 -9.57
N HIS A 370 8.32 10.03 -9.64
CA HIS A 370 7.56 11.29 -9.73
C HIS A 370 7.96 12.30 -8.64
N VAL A 371 8.16 11.83 -7.41
CA VAL A 371 8.49 12.68 -6.26
C VAL A 371 9.90 13.25 -6.40
N LEU A 372 10.89 12.42 -6.72
CA LEU A 372 12.28 12.87 -6.90
C LEU A 372 12.39 13.83 -8.08
N GLY A 373 11.68 13.55 -9.18
CA GLY A 373 11.61 14.44 -10.32
C GLY A 373 11.06 15.82 -9.97
N CYS A 374 9.96 15.89 -9.21
CA CYS A 374 9.38 17.15 -8.75
C CYS A 374 10.28 17.89 -7.74
N ASP A 375 10.93 17.16 -6.82
CA ASP A 375 11.86 17.74 -5.85
C ASP A 375 13.10 18.31 -6.56
N LEU A 376 13.64 17.61 -7.57
CA LEU A 376 14.74 18.09 -8.41
C LEU A 376 14.37 19.38 -9.16
N ALA A 377 13.20 19.39 -9.81
CA ALA A 377 12.70 20.59 -10.50
C ALA A 377 12.50 21.76 -9.53
N THR A 378 12.02 21.50 -8.31
CA THR A 378 11.88 22.53 -7.28
C THR A 378 13.25 23.10 -6.86
N VAL A 379 14.26 22.26 -6.70
CA VAL A 379 15.63 22.71 -6.39
C VAL A 379 16.23 23.52 -7.53
N MET A 380 16.06 23.08 -8.79
CA MET A 380 16.48 23.85 -9.97
C MET A 380 15.81 25.23 -10.04
N LEU A 381 14.52 25.33 -9.67
CA LEU A 381 13.80 26.60 -9.57
C LEU A 381 14.36 27.53 -8.50
N LEU A 382 14.78 26.97 -7.35
CA LEU A 382 15.42 27.73 -6.27
C LEU A 382 16.84 28.17 -6.63
N MET A 383 17.55 27.39 -7.45
CA MET A 383 18.89 27.69 -7.98
C MET A 383 18.87 28.64 -9.19
N GLU A 384 17.70 28.95 -9.74
CA GLU A 384 17.54 29.74 -10.97
C GLU A 384 18.18 29.08 -12.20
N ASP A 385 18.25 27.75 -12.20
CA ASP A 385 18.73 26.94 -13.34
C ASP A 385 17.62 26.77 -14.39
N HIS A 386 17.31 27.88 -15.07
CA HIS A 386 16.19 27.97 -16.01
C HIS A 386 16.25 26.96 -17.16
N ILE A 387 17.46 26.67 -17.67
CA ILE A 387 17.66 25.80 -18.83
C ILE A 387 17.32 24.35 -18.47
N ASN A 388 17.90 23.84 -17.38
CA ASN A 388 17.66 22.44 -16.98
C ASN A 388 16.26 22.27 -16.41
N LEU A 389 15.74 23.29 -15.71
CA LEU A 389 14.38 23.29 -15.19
C LEU A 389 13.33 23.14 -16.30
N SER A 390 13.45 23.93 -17.38
CA SER A 390 12.50 23.85 -18.51
C SER A 390 12.46 22.42 -19.07
N LYS A 391 13.62 21.84 -19.37
CA LYS A 391 13.73 20.46 -19.89
C LYS A 391 13.14 19.43 -18.93
N LYS A 392 13.40 19.57 -17.62
CA LYS A 392 12.88 18.64 -16.61
C LYS A 392 11.35 18.76 -16.49
N ILE A 393 10.79 19.98 -16.53
CA ILE A 393 9.32 20.17 -16.53
C ILE A 393 8.70 19.50 -17.75
N ASP A 394 9.24 19.71 -18.95
CA ASP A 394 8.72 19.11 -20.18
C ASP A 394 8.73 17.57 -20.10
N SER A 395 9.84 16.99 -19.65
CA SER A 395 9.96 15.55 -19.40
C SER A 395 8.92 15.05 -18.40
N LEU A 396 8.75 15.73 -17.26
CA LEU A 396 7.81 15.34 -16.22
C LEU A 396 6.34 15.50 -16.64
N MET A 397 6.03 16.43 -17.54
CA MET A 397 4.67 16.59 -18.08
C MET A 397 4.29 15.43 -19.01
N VAL A 398 5.28 14.89 -19.75
CA VAL A 398 5.10 13.70 -20.60
C VAL A 398 5.01 12.44 -19.74
N GLU A 399 5.90 12.31 -18.76
CA GLU A 399 6.00 11.13 -17.90
C GLU A 399 4.85 11.04 -16.89
N PHE A 400 4.40 12.18 -16.35
CA PHE A 400 3.35 12.25 -15.34
C PHE A 400 2.23 13.23 -15.71
N PRO A 401 1.47 12.98 -16.79
CA PRO A 401 0.47 13.91 -17.31
C PRO A 401 -0.69 14.16 -16.32
N SER A 402 -0.89 13.28 -15.35
CA SER A 402 -1.89 13.42 -14.28
C SER A 402 -1.38 14.19 -13.05
N SER A 403 -0.12 14.60 -13.03
CA SER A 403 0.49 15.31 -11.88
C SER A 403 0.01 16.75 -11.80
N TRP A 404 -0.59 17.15 -10.68
CA TRP A 404 -0.90 18.57 -10.43
C TRP A 404 0.33 19.39 -10.04
N LEU A 405 1.37 18.75 -9.49
CA LEU A 405 2.55 19.42 -8.95
C LEU A 405 3.50 19.89 -10.05
N VAL A 406 3.63 19.12 -11.15
CA VAL A 406 4.47 19.47 -12.28
C VAL A 406 4.04 20.78 -12.95
N PRO A 407 2.75 20.98 -13.34
CA PRO A 407 2.30 22.27 -13.87
C PRO A 407 2.34 23.37 -12.81
N TYR A 408 2.20 23.06 -11.52
CA TYR A 408 2.41 24.07 -10.46
C TYR A 408 3.86 24.57 -10.44
N ILE A 409 4.85 23.69 -10.45
CA ILE A 409 6.27 24.05 -10.52
C ILE A 409 6.54 24.84 -11.81
N GLY A 410 6.02 24.37 -12.94
CA GLY A 410 6.11 25.06 -14.23
C GLY A 410 5.52 26.47 -14.20
N SER A 411 4.37 26.67 -13.54
CA SER A 411 3.78 28.00 -13.40
C SER A 411 4.67 28.96 -12.61
N LYS A 412 5.36 28.48 -11.56
CA LYS A 412 6.29 29.29 -10.79
C LYS A 412 7.53 29.68 -11.60
N PHE A 413 8.03 28.75 -12.41
CA PHE A 413 9.10 29.01 -13.37
C PHE A 413 8.69 30.08 -14.39
N LEU A 414 7.55 29.90 -15.06
CA LEU A 414 7.03 30.84 -16.06
C LEU A 414 6.78 32.24 -15.48
N PHE A 415 6.25 32.31 -14.26
CA PHE A 415 6.09 33.58 -13.55
C PHE A 415 7.43 34.27 -13.29
N LYS A 416 8.47 33.53 -12.89
CA LYS A 416 9.82 34.09 -12.66
C LYS A 416 10.43 34.66 -13.95
N ILE A 417 10.20 34.05 -15.10
CA ILE A 417 10.75 34.51 -16.39
C ILE A 417 9.84 35.51 -17.13
N GLY A 418 8.73 35.94 -16.51
CA GLY A 418 7.84 36.98 -17.04
C GLY A 418 6.75 36.50 -18.01
N ASP A 419 6.57 35.18 -18.19
CA ASP A 419 5.49 34.63 -19.03
C ASP A 419 4.21 34.39 -18.20
N ALA A 420 3.58 35.49 -17.78
CA ALA A 420 2.42 35.45 -16.89
C ALA A 420 1.20 34.74 -17.51
N ALA A 421 1.03 34.82 -18.83
CA ALA A 421 -0.08 34.19 -19.54
C ALA A 421 0.01 32.66 -19.46
N LYS A 422 1.14 32.08 -19.86
CA LYS A 422 1.34 30.62 -19.77
C LYS A 422 1.43 30.15 -18.32
N ALA A 423 1.97 30.98 -17.40
CA ALA A 423 1.95 30.67 -15.98
C ALA A 423 0.50 30.47 -15.48
N GLN A 424 -0.43 31.34 -15.88
CA GLN A 424 -1.84 31.23 -15.51
C GLN A 424 -2.50 29.99 -16.11
N GLU A 425 -2.16 29.61 -17.34
CA GLU A 425 -2.64 28.35 -17.95
C GLU A 425 -2.20 27.12 -17.15
N LEU A 426 -0.94 27.07 -16.72
CA LEU A 426 -0.42 25.98 -15.90
C LEU A 426 -0.99 25.99 -14.48
N VAL A 427 -1.28 27.16 -13.88
CA VAL A 427 -2.03 27.24 -12.62
C VAL A 427 -3.42 26.63 -12.80
N ASN A 428 -4.13 26.99 -13.87
CA ASN A 428 -5.47 26.46 -14.14
C ASN A 428 -5.44 24.95 -14.36
N LEU A 429 -4.45 24.45 -15.11
CA LEU A 429 -4.23 23.01 -15.29
C LEU A 429 -3.94 22.32 -13.97
N SER A 430 -3.04 22.88 -13.16
CA SER A 430 -2.72 22.38 -11.83
C SER A 430 -3.96 22.31 -10.94
N ILE A 431 -4.80 23.35 -10.92
CA ILE A 431 -6.06 23.37 -10.15
C ILE A 431 -7.00 22.27 -10.63
N ARG A 432 -7.21 22.13 -11.95
CA ARG A 432 -8.06 21.07 -12.51
C ARG A 432 -7.58 19.67 -12.14
N LEU A 433 -6.29 19.41 -12.26
CA LEU A 433 -5.68 18.14 -11.87
C LEU A 433 -5.77 17.92 -10.35
N LYS A 434 -5.60 18.99 -9.57
CA LYS A 434 -5.71 19.00 -8.10
C LYS A 434 -7.16 18.80 -7.63
N SER A 435 -8.17 19.16 -8.41
CA SER A 435 -9.59 18.95 -8.11
C SER A 435 -10.19 17.68 -8.72
N SER A 436 -9.43 16.95 -9.54
CA SER A 436 -9.89 15.70 -10.15
C SER A 436 -10.26 14.65 -9.09
N PRO A 437 -11.35 13.89 -9.24
CA PRO A 437 -11.73 12.81 -8.31
C PRO A 437 -10.67 11.72 -8.11
N ARG A 438 -9.66 11.63 -9.00
CA ARG A 438 -8.42 10.83 -8.79
C ARG A 438 -7.66 11.22 -7.50
N ARG A 439 -8.09 12.29 -6.81
CA ARG A 439 -7.37 13.01 -5.78
C ARG A 439 -7.87 12.81 -4.35
N LEU A 440 -9.00 12.14 -4.09
CA LEU A 440 -9.49 11.98 -2.70
C LEU A 440 -8.46 11.32 -1.76
N GLU A 441 -7.40 10.70 -2.26
CA GLU A 441 -6.40 9.98 -1.46
C GLU A 441 -4.96 10.56 -1.49
N TRP A 442 -4.68 11.65 -2.21
CA TRP A 442 -3.34 12.28 -2.23
C TRP A 442 -3.13 13.34 -1.14
N ASN A 443 -4.12 13.57 -0.28
CA ASN A 443 -4.11 14.63 0.76
C ASN A 443 -3.32 14.27 2.03
N PHE A 444 -2.58 13.16 2.05
CA PHE A 444 -1.56 12.90 3.07
C PHE A 444 -0.18 13.15 2.49
N MET A 445 0.13 14.42 2.22
CA MET A 445 1.51 14.92 2.02
C MET A 445 2.03 15.53 3.31
#